data_AF-A0A520BRV8-F1
#
_entry.id   AF-A0A520BRV8-F1
#
_cell.length_a   1.000
_cell.length_b   1.000
_cell.length_c   1.000
_cell.angle_alpha   90.00
_cell.angle_beta   90.00
_cell.angle_gamma   90.00
#
_symmetry.space_group_name_H-M   'P 1'
#
loop_
_entity.id
_entity.type
_entity.pdbx_description
1 polymer ?
#
loop_
_entity_poly.entity_id
_entity_poly.type
_entity_poly.pdbx_seq_one_letter_code
_entity_poly.pdbx_strand_id
1 'polypeptide(L)'
;MTSTWRADLMAGAVVAVLLIPQSLAYAMLAGLPPQVGLYASLLPLLAYAALGSSPVLGLGPVAVLALMIAQALGGLPPGVTAEAGALVLAAEVGLLLALAALLRLDALSSLLSVPALRGFENGATLMIAASQVPVLLGSAAAGFTLPALARSALQGGFGPASAAWGAT
;
A
#
# COMPACT_ATOMS: atom_id res chain seq x y z
N MET A 1 -4.37 -33.40 3.48
CA MET A 1 -4.43 -32.14 4.24
C MET A 1 -4.58 -32.49 5.72
N THR A 2 -3.47 -32.72 6.43
CA THR A 2 -3.48 -33.20 7.82
C THR A 2 -3.53 -32.02 8.80
N SER A 3 -4.63 -31.92 9.54
CA SER A 3 -4.86 -31.08 10.76
C SER A 3 -3.94 -29.86 10.95
N THR A 4 -4.11 -28.84 10.11
CA THR A 4 -3.32 -27.59 10.14
C THR A 4 -3.93 -26.50 11.02
N TRP A 5 -5.06 -26.74 11.71
CA TRP A 5 -5.80 -25.65 12.36
C TRP A 5 -4.98 -24.85 13.39
N ARG A 6 -4.10 -25.52 14.15
CA ARG A 6 -3.15 -24.85 15.06
C ARG A 6 -2.12 -24.00 14.29
N ALA A 7 -1.62 -24.52 13.17
CA ALA A 7 -0.68 -23.79 12.31
C ALA A 7 -1.36 -22.61 11.61
N ASP A 8 -2.60 -22.78 11.15
CA ASP A 8 -3.40 -21.74 10.50
C ASP A 8 -3.78 -20.64 11.49
N LEU A 9 -4.14 -20.99 12.73
CA LEU A 9 -4.37 -20.02 13.80
C LEU A 9 -3.10 -19.25 14.17
N MET A 10 -1.96 -19.93 14.28
CA MET A 10 -0.68 -19.27 14.52
C MET A 10 -0.27 -18.35 13.37
N ALA A 11 -0.41 -18.81 12.12
CA ALA A 11 -0.13 -18.02 10.94
C ALA A 11 -1.05 -16.78 10.86
N GLY A 12 -2.36 -16.97 11.10
CA GLY A 12 -3.33 -15.89 11.15
C GLY A 12 -3.02 -14.86 12.24
N ALA A 13 -2.60 -15.30 13.43
CA ALA A 13 -2.18 -14.41 14.51
C ALA A 13 -0.93 -13.60 14.14
N VAL A 14 0.09 -14.25 13.56
CA VAL A 14 1.31 -13.57 13.09
C VAL A 14 0.97 -12.54 12.01
N VAL A 15 0.17 -12.93 11.00
CA VAL A 15 -0.26 -12.03 9.93
C VAL A 15 -1.04 -10.85 10.51
N ALA A 16 -1.97 -11.07 11.43
CA ALA A 16 -2.76 -10.00 12.05
C ALA A 16 -1.87 -9.00 12.80
N VAL A 17 -0.91 -9.48 13.61
CA VAL A 17 0.03 -8.62 14.36
C VAL A 17 0.88 -7.77 13.41
N LEU A 18 1.32 -8.33 12.28
CA LEU A 18 2.11 -7.60 11.28
C LEU A 18 1.26 -6.62 10.46
N LEU A 19 0.01 -6.99 10.15
CA LEU A 19 -0.86 -6.21 9.27
C LEU A 19 -1.38 -4.94 9.95
N ILE A 20 -1.60 -4.94 11.27
CA ILE A 20 -2.08 -3.76 12.00
C ILE A 20 -1.15 -2.55 11.81
N PRO A 21 0.14 -2.58 12.22
CA PRO A 21 1.02 -1.43 12.06
C PRO A 21 1.26 -1.07 10.59
N GLN A 22 1.38 -2.07 9.71
CA GLN A 22 1.57 -1.85 8.27
C GLN A 22 0.39 -1.10 7.65
N SER A 23 -0.84 -1.49 7.99
CA SER A 23 -2.03 -0.87 7.43
C SER A 23 -2.24 0.58 7.89
N LEU A 24 -1.95 0.87 9.16
CA LEU A 24 -1.96 2.23 9.71
C LEU A 24 -0.94 3.11 8.99
N ALA A 25 0.30 2.62 8.83
CA ALA A 25 1.37 3.34 8.15
C ALA A 25 1.04 3.64 6.68
N TYR A 26 0.46 2.67 5.97
CA TYR A 26 0.11 2.85 4.56
C TYR A 26 -1.12 3.75 4.36
N ALA A 27 -2.07 3.78 5.28
CA ALA A 27 -3.13 4.78 5.25
C ALA A 27 -2.57 6.21 5.41
N MET A 28 -1.65 6.40 6.36
CA MET A 28 -0.99 7.69 6.55
C MET A 28 -0.14 8.08 5.33
N LEU A 29 0.54 7.12 4.70
CA LEU A 29 1.28 7.34 3.46
C LEU A 29 0.37 7.75 2.29
N ALA A 30 -0.87 7.25 2.27
CA ALA A 30 -1.91 7.62 1.33
C ALA A 30 -2.55 9.00 1.64
N GLY A 31 -2.17 9.66 2.74
CA GLY A 31 -2.79 10.91 3.19
C GLY A 31 -4.15 10.73 3.86
N LEU A 32 -4.45 9.53 4.37
CA LEU A 32 -5.73 9.17 4.99
C LEU A 32 -5.58 8.98 6.50
N PRO A 33 -6.67 9.10 7.29
CA PRO A 33 -6.67 8.73 8.69
C PRO A 33 -6.25 7.27 8.89
N PRO A 34 -5.46 6.94 9.93
CA PRO A 34 -4.93 5.59 10.14
C PRO A 34 -6.00 4.49 10.15
N GLN A 35 -7.17 4.79 10.70
CA GLN A 35 -8.30 3.86 10.82
C GLN A 35 -8.79 3.35 9.45
N VAL A 36 -8.62 4.13 8.39
CA VAL A 36 -8.97 3.71 7.02
C VAL A 36 -8.12 2.51 6.59
N GLY A 37 -6.86 2.43 7.03
CA GLY A 37 -5.99 1.28 6.76
C GLY A 37 -6.51 -0.01 7.38
N LEU A 38 -7.10 0.07 8.58
CA LEU A 38 -7.72 -1.09 9.23
C LEU A 38 -8.92 -1.59 8.43
N TYR A 39 -9.78 -0.68 7.95
CA TYR A 39 -10.92 -1.04 7.08
C TYR A 39 -10.45 -1.64 5.75
N ALA A 40 -9.44 -1.04 5.13
CA ALA A 40 -8.86 -1.49 3.87
C ALA A 40 -8.11 -2.84 3.98
N SER A 41 -7.81 -3.30 5.19
CA SER A 41 -7.16 -4.60 5.44
C SER A 41 -8.18 -5.67 5.83
N LEU A 42 -9.08 -5.34 6.76
CA LEU A 42 -10.02 -6.30 7.33
C LEU A 42 -11.12 -6.68 6.33
N LEU A 43 -11.76 -5.70 5.69
CA LEU A 43 -12.91 -5.96 4.82
C LEU A 43 -12.55 -6.82 3.59
N PRO A 44 -11.45 -6.54 2.86
CA PRO A 44 -11.06 -7.39 1.73
C PRO A 44 -10.67 -8.79 2.17
N LEU A 45 -10.03 -8.95 3.33
CA LEU A 45 -9.65 -10.25 3.85
C LEU A 45 -10.88 -11.12 4.16
N LEU A 46 -11.90 -10.53 4.77
CA LEU A 46 -13.19 -11.22 5.03
C LEU A 46 -13.92 -11.55 3.73
N ALA A 47 -13.96 -10.62 2.78
CA ALA A 47 -14.57 -10.86 1.47
C ALA A 47 -13.86 -11.99 0.72
N TYR A 48 -12.53 -12.02 0.76
CA TYR A 48 -11.73 -13.07 0.13
C TYR A 48 -11.81 -14.41 0.87
N ALA A 49 -11.92 -14.42 2.20
CA ALA A 49 -12.17 -15.66 2.94
C ALA A 49 -13.51 -16.32 2.53
N ALA A 50 -14.50 -15.53 2.14
CA ALA A 50 -15.81 -16.03 1.69
C ALA A 50 -15.85 -16.42 0.20
N LEU A 51 -15.14 -15.68 -0.66
CA LEU A 51 -15.25 -15.78 -2.13
C LEU A 51 -13.99 -16.31 -2.83
N GLY A 52 -12.87 -16.36 -2.13
CA GLY A 52 -11.55 -16.66 -2.68
C GLY A 52 -11.39 -18.13 -3.05
N SER A 53 -10.57 -18.37 -4.07
CA SER A 53 -10.27 -19.71 -4.58
C SER A 53 -9.01 -20.32 -3.96
N SER A 54 -8.08 -19.50 -3.46
CA SER A 54 -6.84 -19.96 -2.84
C SER A 54 -6.89 -19.85 -1.31
N PRO A 55 -6.61 -20.94 -0.57
CA PRO A 55 -6.67 -20.97 0.89
C PRO A 55 -5.50 -20.27 1.59
N VAL A 56 -4.48 -19.81 0.87
CA VAL A 56 -3.25 -19.22 1.43
C VAL A 56 -2.96 -17.79 0.97
N LEU A 57 -3.83 -17.21 0.14
CA LEU A 57 -3.63 -15.84 -0.34
C LEU A 57 -4.01 -14.83 0.74
N GLY A 58 -3.05 -14.01 1.16
CA GLY A 58 -3.30 -12.86 2.03
C GLY A 58 -3.57 -11.60 1.20
N LEU A 59 -4.61 -10.87 1.55
CA LEU A 59 -4.89 -9.54 0.99
C LEU A 59 -4.54 -8.46 2.01
N GLY A 60 -3.98 -7.35 1.55
CA GLY A 60 -3.66 -6.23 2.41
C GLY A 60 -3.18 -5.01 1.62
N PRO A 61 -3.07 -3.85 2.29
CA PRO A 61 -2.55 -2.64 1.69
C PRO A 61 -1.07 -2.79 1.35
N VAL A 62 -0.66 -2.15 0.25
CA VAL A 62 0.71 -2.20 -0.27
C VAL A 62 1.26 -0.78 -0.37
N ALA A 63 2.52 -0.58 0.02
CA ALA A 63 3.17 0.74 0.04
C ALA A 63 3.08 1.51 -1.29
N VAL A 64 3.31 0.83 -2.42
CA VAL A 64 3.25 1.46 -3.74
C VAL A 64 1.83 1.93 -4.06
N LEU A 65 0.82 1.13 -3.74
CA LEU A 65 -0.58 1.53 -3.93
C LEU A 65 -0.95 2.70 -3.03
N ALA A 66 -0.47 2.76 -1.79
CA ALA A 66 -0.68 3.91 -0.92
C ALA A 66 -0.10 5.20 -1.52
N LEU A 67 1.12 5.15 -2.08
CA LEU A 67 1.70 6.28 -2.80
C LEU A 67 0.88 6.70 -4.03
N MET A 68 0.37 5.74 -4.79
CA MET A 68 -0.50 6.02 -5.95
C MET A 68 -1.84 6.65 -5.54
N ILE A 69 -2.42 6.19 -4.43
CA ILE A 69 -3.64 6.78 -3.85
C ILE A 69 -3.36 8.22 -3.42
N ALA A 70 -2.28 8.48 -2.67
CA ALA A 70 -1.91 9.85 -2.29
C ALA A 70 -1.77 10.77 -3.51
N GLN A 71 -1.16 10.29 -4.60
CA GLN A 71 -1.05 11.03 -5.85
C GLN A 71 -2.42 11.31 -6.50
N ALA A 72 -3.32 10.35 -6.49
CA ALA A 72 -4.68 10.52 -7.01
C ALA A 72 -5.48 11.52 -6.16
N LEU A 73 -5.37 11.43 -4.83
CA LEU A 73 -6.07 12.32 -3.90
C LEU A 73 -5.51 13.75 -3.89
N GLY A 74 -4.27 13.95 -4.32
CA GLY A 74 -3.66 15.29 -4.47
C GLY A 74 -4.39 16.19 -5.48
N GLY A 75 -5.19 15.62 -6.38
CA GLY A 75 -5.98 16.34 -7.38
C GLY A 75 -7.44 16.64 -6.97
N LEU A 76 -7.81 16.41 -5.70
CA LEU A 76 -9.20 16.60 -5.26
C LEU A 76 -9.66 18.06 -5.35
N PRO A 77 -10.92 18.30 -5.77
CA PRO A 77 -11.48 19.65 -5.78
C PRO A 77 -11.67 20.18 -4.35
N PRO A 78 -11.65 21.52 -4.17
CA PRO A 78 -11.80 22.13 -2.86
C PRO A 78 -13.14 21.75 -2.22
N GLY A 79 -13.11 21.41 -0.93
CA GLY A 79 -14.29 21.00 -0.15
C GLY A 79 -14.56 19.50 -0.12
N VAL A 80 -13.81 18.68 -0.87
CA VAL A 80 -13.89 17.21 -0.79
C VAL A 80 -12.84 16.70 0.18
N THR A 81 -13.24 15.84 1.12
CA THR A 81 -12.30 15.22 2.06
C THR A 81 -11.54 14.07 1.40
N ALA A 82 -10.34 13.77 1.90
CA ALA A 82 -9.50 12.70 1.37
C ALA A 82 -10.20 11.33 1.48
N GLU A 83 -10.98 11.10 2.54
CA GLU A 83 -11.74 9.86 2.75
C GLU A 83 -12.85 9.68 1.72
N ALA A 84 -13.58 10.75 1.40
CA ALA A 84 -14.60 10.73 0.37
C ALA A 84 -13.97 10.45 -1.01
N GLY A 85 -12.85 11.12 -1.31
CA GLY A 85 -12.09 10.86 -2.54
C GLY A 85 -11.59 9.42 -2.63
N ALA A 86 -11.06 8.87 -1.54
CA ALA A 86 -10.58 7.49 -1.49
C ALA A 86 -11.71 6.46 -1.65
N LEU A 87 -12.89 6.72 -1.09
CA LEU A 87 -14.08 5.87 -1.28
C LEU A 87 -14.52 5.84 -2.73
N VAL A 88 -14.58 7.00 -3.40
CA VAL A 88 -14.91 7.08 -4.83
C VAL A 88 -13.87 6.37 -5.67
N LEU A 89 -12.58 6.64 -5.43
CA LEU A 89 -11.48 5.98 -6.14
C LEU A 89 -11.54 4.45 -5.97
N ALA A 90 -11.80 3.96 -4.76
CA ALA A 90 -11.95 2.53 -4.50
C ALA A 90 -13.16 1.94 -5.24
N ALA A 91 -14.28 2.66 -5.32
CA ALA A 91 -15.46 2.24 -6.06
C ALA A 91 -15.19 2.22 -7.59
N GLU A 92 -14.50 3.22 -8.13
CA GLU A 92 -14.12 3.28 -9.54
C GLU A 92 -13.17 2.13 -9.92
N VAL A 93 -12.13 1.90 -9.12
CA VAL A 93 -11.21 0.77 -9.33
C VAL A 93 -11.95 -0.56 -9.21
N GLY A 94 -12.83 -0.71 -8.22
CA GLY A 94 -13.66 -1.90 -8.05
C GLY A 94 -14.57 -2.15 -9.26
N LEU A 95 -15.21 -1.11 -9.78
CA LEU A 95 -16.04 -1.18 -10.99
C LEU A 95 -15.21 -1.57 -12.21
N LEU A 96 -14.04 -0.95 -12.41
CA LEU A 96 -13.14 -1.27 -13.52
C LEU A 96 -12.66 -2.73 -13.45
N LEU A 97 -12.30 -3.22 -12.26
CA LEU A 97 -11.91 -4.61 -12.05
C LEU A 97 -13.07 -5.58 -12.28
N ALA A 98 -14.28 -5.23 -11.83
CA ALA A 98 -15.48 -6.02 -12.07
C ALA A 98 -15.81 -6.10 -13.58
N LEU A 99 -15.73 -4.98 -14.30
CA LEU A 99 -15.89 -4.94 -15.75
C LEU A 99 -14.81 -5.76 -16.46
N ALA A 100 -13.55 -5.64 -16.04
CA ALA A 100 -12.46 -6.44 -16.59
C ALA A 100 -12.69 -7.95 -16.38
N ALA A 101 -13.20 -8.34 -15.21
CA ALA A 101 -13.58 -9.73 -14.92
C ALA A 101 -14.76 -10.20 -15.79
N LEU A 102 -15.81 -9.39 -15.94
CA LEU A 102 -16.96 -9.69 -16.81
C LEU A 102 -16.56 -9.86 -18.28
N LEU A 103 -15.61 -9.04 -18.74
CA LEU A 103 -15.06 -9.10 -20.10
C LEU A 103 -13.97 -10.17 -20.26
N ARG A 104 -13.65 -10.94 -19.20
CA ARG A 104 -12.62 -11.99 -19.20
C ARG A 104 -11.26 -11.48 -19.69
N LEU A 105 -10.90 -10.28 -19.22
CA LEU A 105 -9.61 -9.65 -19.54
C LEU A 105 -8.44 -10.28 -18.78
N ASP A 106 -8.66 -11.35 -18.02
CA ASP A 106 -7.60 -12.18 -17.44
C ASP A 106 -6.63 -12.69 -18.51
N ALA A 107 -7.09 -12.88 -19.76
CA ALA A 107 -6.23 -13.20 -20.90
C ALA A 107 -5.11 -12.17 -21.13
N LEU A 108 -5.33 -10.88 -20.79
CA LEU A 108 -4.29 -9.85 -20.93
C LEU A 108 -3.12 -10.07 -19.97
N SER A 109 -3.33 -10.75 -18.83
CA SER A 109 -2.23 -11.09 -17.92
C SER A 109 -1.19 -11.99 -18.58
N SER A 110 -1.58 -12.81 -19.57
CA SER A 110 -0.66 -13.67 -20.32
C SER A 110 0.26 -12.89 -21.27
N LEU A 111 -0.07 -11.62 -21.55
CA LEU A 111 0.75 -10.71 -22.36
C LEU A 111 1.84 -10.02 -21.54
N LEU A 112 1.79 -10.11 -20.20
CA LEU A 112 2.83 -9.55 -19.33
C LEU A 112 4.05 -10.46 -19.32
N SER A 113 5.15 -9.98 -19.89
CA SER A 113 6.39 -10.73 -19.91
C SER A 113 6.99 -10.85 -18.50
N VAL A 114 7.55 -12.02 -18.18
CA VAL A 114 8.26 -12.24 -16.91
C VAL A 114 9.35 -11.17 -16.65
N PRO A 115 10.14 -10.72 -17.64
CA PRO A 115 11.10 -9.63 -17.46
C PRO A 115 10.45 -8.30 -17.06
N ALA A 116 9.29 -7.94 -17.64
CA ALA A 116 8.59 -6.70 -17.31
C ALA A 116 8.07 -6.72 -15.86
N LEU A 117 7.48 -7.85 -15.45
CA LEU A 117 7.01 -8.03 -14.07
C LEU A 117 8.16 -7.93 -13.07
N ARG A 118 9.29 -8.62 -13.33
CA ARG A 118 10.49 -8.53 -12.49
C ARG A 118 11.09 -7.11 -12.46
N GLY A 119 11.06 -6.40 -13.58
CA GLY A 119 11.48 -5.00 -13.66
C GLY A 119 10.63 -4.10 -12.76
N PHE A 120 9.31 -4.28 -12.80
CA PHE A 120 8.38 -3.56 -11.93
C PHE A 120 8.58 -3.90 -10.44
N GLU A 121 8.70 -5.18 -10.10
CA GLU A 121 8.93 -5.63 -8.71
C GLU A 121 10.25 -5.09 -8.15
N ASN A 122 11.34 -5.13 -8.93
CA ASN A 122 12.62 -4.56 -8.53
C ASN A 122 12.54 -3.05 -8.36
N GLY A 123 11.87 -2.34 -9.29
CA GLY A 123 11.66 -0.90 -9.19
C GLY A 123 10.84 -0.52 -7.96
N ALA A 124 9.75 -1.24 -7.69
CA ALA A 124 8.93 -1.09 -6.50
C ALA A 124 9.75 -1.34 -5.22
N THR A 125 10.56 -2.40 -5.18
CA THR A 125 11.43 -2.73 -4.04
C THR A 125 12.44 -1.61 -3.76
N LEU A 126 13.12 -1.11 -4.79
CA LEU A 126 14.06 0.01 -4.66
C LEU A 126 13.36 1.28 -4.19
N MET A 127 12.18 1.57 -4.73
CA MET A 127 11.39 2.75 -4.34
C MET A 127 10.90 2.66 -2.89
N ILE A 128 10.43 1.48 -2.46
CA ILE A 128 10.04 1.24 -1.06
C ILE A 128 11.24 1.40 -0.15
N ALA A 129 12.38 0.77 -0.46
CA ALA A 129 13.59 0.90 0.35
C ALA A 129 14.04 2.35 0.47
N ALA A 130 14.04 3.08 -0.65
CA ALA A 130 14.38 4.50 -0.68
C ALA A 130 13.40 5.35 0.16
N SER A 131 12.09 5.07 0.11
CA SER A 131 11.09 5.82 0.87
C SER A 131 11.19 5.60 2.38
N GLN A 132 11.84 4.52 2.83
CA GLN A 132 12.07 4.30 4.26
C GLN A 132 13.30 5.04 4.80
N VAL A 133 14.26 5.44 3.95
CA VAL A 133 15.50 6.12 4.39
C VAL A 133 15.22 7.40 5.18
N PRO A 134 14.35 8.33 4.73
CA PRO A 134 14.02 9.52 5.52
C PRO A 134 13.40 9.19 6.87
N VAL A 135 12.51 8.19 6.92
CA VAL A 135 11.81 7.77 8.14
C VAL A 135 12.83 7.26 9.17
N LEU A 136 13.79 6.43 8.76
CA LEU A 136 14.85 5.92 9.64
C LEU A 136 15.79 7.02 10.15
N LEU A 137 15.99 8.07 9.36
CA LEU A 137 16.85 9.21 9.68
C LEU A 137 16.10 10.35 10.39
N GLY A 138 14.79 10.19 10.66
CA GLY A 138 13.97 11.24 11.28
C GLY A 138 13.85 12.51 10.42
N SER A 139 13.79 12.35 9.10
CA SER A 139 13.63 13.45 8.13
C SER A 139 12.19 13.50 7.61
N ALA A 140 11.66 14.71 7.46
CA ALA A 140 10.34 14.95 6.86
C ALA A 140 10.31 14.82 5.33
N ALA A 141 11.40 14.36 4.70
CA ALA A 141 11.48 14.22 3.26
C ALA A 141 10.48 13.15 2.75
N ALA A 142 9.70 13.53 1.74
CA ALA A 142 8.68 12.69 1.14
C ALA A 142 8.70 12.84 -0.39
N GLY A 143 8.36 11.78 -1.11
CA GLY A 143 8.33 11.83 -2.56
C GLY A 143 7.81 10.55 -3.20
N PHE A 144 7.07 10.74 -4.30
CA PHE A 144 6.43 9.67 -5.07
C PHE A 144 7.29 9.14 -6.22
N THR A 145 8.44 9.78 -6.48
CA THR A 145 9.46 9.31 -7.42
C THR A 145 10.83 9.48 -6.77
N LEU A 146 11.83 8.66 -7.16
CA LEU A 146 13.19 8.78 -6.66
C LEU A 146 13.76 10.20 -6.82
N PRO A 147 13.57 10.90 -7.97
CA PRO A 147 14.03 12.28 -8.11
C PRO A 147 13.28 13.26 -7.20
N ALA A 148 11.97 13.08 -7.01
CA ALA A 148 11.19 13.94 -6.11
C ALA A 148 11.62 13.73 -4.66
N LEU A 149 11.84 12.48 -4.24
CA LEU A 149 12.33 12.13 -2.91
C LEU A 149 13.72 12.70 -2.67
N ALA A 150 14.64 12.55 -3.63
CA ALA A 150 15.98 13.13 -3.56
C ALA A 150 15.93 14.66 -3.47
N ARG A 151 15.09 15.31 -4.26
CA ARG A 151 14.91 16.76 -4.22
C ARG A 151 14.33 17.22 -2.88
N SER A 152 13.31 16.52 -2.37
CA SER A 152 12.72 16.78 -1.06
C SER A 152 13.73 16.62 0.07
N ALA A 153 14.59 15.59 0.01
CA ALA A 153 15.65 15.36 0.98
C ALA A 153 16.74 16.44 0.93
N LEU A 154 17.11 16.90 -0.27
CA LEU A 154 18.08 17.99 -0.47
C LEU A 154 17.53 19.35 0.00
N GLN A 155 16.22 19.60 -0.17
CA GLN A 155 15.57 20.86 0.22
C GLN A 155 15.13 20.90 1.69
N GLY A 156 14.63 19.78 2.21
CA GLY A 156 14.15 19.64 3.59
C GLY A 156 15.26 19.46 4.62
N GLY A 157 16.49 19.19 4.16
CA GLY A 157 17.64 18.95 5.01
C GLY A 157 17.58 17.59 5.71
N PHE A 158 18.63 16.79 5.59
CA PHE A 158 18.91 15.77 6.60
C PHE A 158 19.44 16.51 7.82
N GLY A 159 18.57 16.93 8.74
CA GLY A 159 19.01 17.54 9.99
C GLY A 159 19.92 16.55 10.73
N PRO A 160 21.23 16.79 10.88
CA PRO A 160 22.10 15.86 11.60
C PRO A 160 21.75 15.77 13.10
N ALA A 161 20.88 16.66 13.60
CA ALA A 161 20.39 16.65 14.97
C ALA A 161 19.17 15.73 15.20
N SER A 162 18.32 15.47 14.19
CA SER A 162 17.13 14.60 14.38
C SER A 162 17.50 13.11 14.40
N ALA A 163 18.54 12.70 13.67
CA ALA A 163 19.06 11.34 13.66
C ALA A 163 19.75 10.90 14.98
N ALA A 164 20.19 11.85 15.81
CA ALA A 164 20.87 11.54 17.08
C ALA A 164 19.95 11.67 18.31
N TRP A 165 18.90 12.50 18.28
CA TRP A 165 18.15 12.86 19.50
C TRP A 165 16.63 13.03 19.34
N GLY A 166 16.01 12.61 18.23
CA GLY A 166 14.55 12.48 18.15
C GLY A 166 13.75 13.72 18.61
N ALA A 167 14.15 14.92 18.18
CA ALA A 167 13.45 16.15 18.52
C ALA A 167 12.59 16.63 17.33
N THR A 168 11.28 16.41 17.53
CA THR A 168 10.05 17.03 16.95
C THR A 168 10.06 17.51 15.51
#